data_AF-A0A2I7K679-F1
#
_entry.id   AF-A0A2I7K679-F1
#
_cell.length_a   1.000
_cell.length_b   1.000
_cell.length_c   1.000
_cell.angle_alpha   90.00
_cell.angle_beta   90.00
_cell.angle_gamma   90.00
#
_symmetry.space_group_name_H-M   'P 1'
#
loop_
_entity.id
_entity.type
_entity.pdbx_description
1 polymer ?
#
loop_
_entity_poly.entity_id
_entity_poly.type
_entity_poly.pdbx_seq_one_letter_code
_entity_poly.pdbx_strand_id
1 'polypeptide(L)'
;MDHPLLSDTNKELRSRVIQLLKNGFSILRQSNIVFVCGGNKDDDMRRQFQKEFAALLPEHEFFEPEFAMLDYFSMGDTEPFDIADFEKLVGDLSLAIVLFPEAPGSFAELGYFSGQEGLVKKIVLALDSNHQRSDSFISLGPASKVDKKSIFKTSIQMDYQNPDFSLVSQRIVDRVKLKGNRRQFSIGEFSKMSSFELFALAHQLVELLVIATTDDIEFFLTALFGNHFSASKVKKIISILLGSKRLIEIGDYGHLAMREGKPQALQLRDGFKTAHSELTVDISAQLFAADGDFQAILKDLN
;
A
#
# COMPACT_ATOMS: atom_id res chain seq x y z
N MET A 1 -11.79 16.02 -16.20
CA MET A 1 -13.26 15.85 -16.17
C MET A 1 -13.57 15.54 -14.74
N ASP A 2 -14.35 16.40 -14.09
CA ASP A 2 -14.50 16.35 -12.65
C ASP A 2 -15.62 15.39 -12.27
N HIS A 3 -15.47 14.69 -11.15
CA HIS A 3 -16.49 13.78 -10.70
C HIS A 3 -17.79 14.55 -10.33
N PRO A 4 -19.01 14.09 -10.72
CA PRO A 4 -20.26 14.83 -10.54
C PRO A 4 -20.54 15.30 -9.10
N LEU A 5 -20.05 14.55 -8.12
CA LEU A 5 -20.20 14.90 -6.70
C LEU A 5 -19.47 16.19 -6.31
N LEU A 6 -18.50 16.69 -7.09
CA LEU A 6 -17.78 17.94 -6.79
C LEU A 6 -18.67 19.18 -6.97
N SER A 7 -19.70 19.11 -7.83
CA SER A 7 -20.65 20.19 -8.08
C SER A 7 -21.35 20.68 -6.81
N ASP A 8 -21.48 21.99 -6.61
CA ASP A 8 -22.13 22.57 -5.42
C ASP A 8 -23.55 22.07 -5.16
N THR A 9 -24.25 21.63 -6.21
CA THR A 9 -25.57 21.00 -6.12
C THR A 9 -25.56 19.72 -5.27
N ASN A 10 -24.42 19.02 -5.21
CA ASN A 10 -24.23 17.76 -4.49
C ASN A 10 -23.65 17.92 -3.08
N LYS A 11 -23.70 19.13 -2.50
CA LYS A 11 -23.10 19.43 -1.18
C LYS A 11 -23.64 18.54 -0.05
N GLU A 12 -24.94 18.25 -0.05
CA GLU A 12 -25.55 17.37 0.96
C GLU A 12 -25.06 15.92 0.81
N LEU A 13 -25.01 15.43 -0.43
CA LEU A 13 -24.51 14.09 -0.74
C LEU A 13 -23.03 13.95 -0.34
N ARG A 14 -22.20 14.94 -0.66
CA ARG A 14 -20.80 15.01 -0.21
C ARG A 14 -20.68 14.96 1.31
N SER A 15 -21.52 15.71 2.03
CA SER A 15 -21.51 15.70 3.50
C SER A 15 -21.78 14.30 4.04
N ARG A 16 -22.70 13.54 3.44
CA ARG A 16 -22.98 12.14 3.81
C ARG A 16 -21.80 11.21 3.54
N VAL A 17 -21.11 11.36 2.40
CA VAL A 17 -19.83 10.64 2.12
C VAL A 17 -18.81 10.89 3.23
N ILE A 18 -18.59 12.16 3.57
CA ILE A 18 -17.63 12.56 4.61
C ILE A 18 -18.01 11.98 5.98
N GLN A 19 -19.30 12.01 6.35
CA GLN A 19 -19.77 11.43 7.62
C GLN A 19 -19.61 9.92 7.66
N LEU A 20 -19.85 9.24 6.55
CA LEU A 20 -19.65 7.79 6.45
C LEU A 20 -18.17 7.43 6.60
N LEU A 21 -17.27 8.15 5.93
CA LEU A 21 -15.82 7.94 6.07
C LEU A 21 -15.32 8.14 7.51
N LYS A 22 -15.83 9.16 8.20
CA LYS A 22 -15.42 9.47 9.59
C LYS A 22 -15.85 8.42 10.61
N ASN A 23 -16.99 7.76 10.41
CA ASN A 23 -17.65 6.99 11.47
C ASN A 23 -17.99 5.54 11.10
N GLY A 24 -18.20 5.29 9.81
CA GLY A 24 -18.83 4.09 9.28
C GLY A 24 -17.91 2.88 9.18
N PHE A 25 -16.60 3.07 9.27
CA PHE A 25 -15.64 2.01 8.96
C PHE A 25 -14.84 1.53 10.17
N SER A 26 -14.38 0.30 10.05
CA SER A 26 -13.35 -0.31 10.87
C SER A 26 -12.16 -0.66 10.00
N ILE A 27 -10.95 -0.61 10.54
CA ILE A 27 -9.71 -0.88 9.81
C ILE A 27 -8.98 -2.06 10.43
N LEU A 28 -8.31 -2.86 9.59
CA LEU A 28 -7.31 -3.81 10.06
C LEU A 28 -6.20 -3.11 10.83
N ARG A 29 -5.61 -3.79 11.81
CA ARG A 29 -4.53 -3.19 12.62
C ARG A 29 -3.19 -3.12 11.91
N GLN A 30 -3.04 -3.87 10.83
CA GLN A 30 -1.82 -4.02 10.06
C GLN A 30 -2.18 -4.43 8.64
N SER A 31 -1.28 -4.16 7.68
CA SER A 31 -1.40 -4.69 6.32
C SER A 31 -1.02 -6.18 6.29
N ASN A 32 -1.23 -6.81 5.14
CA ASN A 32 -0.71 -8.13 4.81
C ASN A 32 0.35 -8.08 3.70
N ILE A 33 0.85 -6.88 3.39
CA ILE A 33 1.83 -6.65 2.33
C ILE A 33 3.22 -7.07 2.83
N VAL A 34 3.92 -7.86 2.02
CA VAL A 34 5.32 -8.21 2.21
C VAL A 34 6.11 -7.55 1.08
N PHE A 35 6.90 -6.55 1.43
CA PHE A 35 7.83 -5.91 0.51
C PHE A 35 9.09 -6.76 0.45
N VAL A 36 9.45 -7.22 -0.74
CA VAL A 36 10.60 -8.11 -0.93
C VAL A 36 11.65 -7.41 -1.77
N CYS A 37 12.86 -7.29 -1.23
CA CYS A 37 14.00 -6.76 -1.93
C CYS A 37 15.10 -7.80 -2.11
N GLY A 38 15.85 -7.64 -3.20
CA GLY A 38 16.84 -8.59 -3.68
C GLY A 38 17.20 -8.26 -5.12
N GLY A 39 17.87 -9.17 -5.80
CA GLY A 39 18.19 -8.99 -7.21
C GLY A 39 16.97 -9.17 -8.13
N ASN A 40 17.07 -8.67 -9.36
CA ASN A 40 15.96 -8.62 -10.31
C ASN A 40 16.07 -9.68 -11.42
N LYS A 41 17.17 -10.42 -11.50
CA LYS A 41 17.37 -11.51 -12.46
C LYS A 41 16.57 -12.74 -12.06
N ASP A 42 16.24 -13.58 -13.03
CA ASP A 42 15.37 -14.75 -12.82
C ASP A 42 15.91 -15.77 -11.81
N ASP A 43 17.23 -15.79 -11.63
CA ASP A 43 18.00 -16.62 -10.70
C ASP A 43 18.33 -15.91 -9.38
N ASP A 44 17.97 -14.64 -9.19
CA ASP A 44 18.15 -13.94 -7.91
C ASP A 44 17.09 -14.40 -6.88
N MET A 45 17.43 -14.37 -5.59
CA MET A 45 16.58 -14.86 -4.49
C MET A 45 15.19 -14.23 -4.48
N ARG A 46 15.07 -12.94 -4.79
CA ARG A 46 13.76 -12.27 -4.85
C ARG A 46 12.83 -12.93 -5.87
N ARG A 47 13.33 -13.20 -7.09
CA ARG A 47 12.54 -13.84 -8.16
C ARG A 47 12.24 -15.29 -7.87
N GLN A 48 13.17 -16.00 -7.24
CA GLN A 48 12.93 -17.37 -6.78
C GLN A 48 11.86 -17.41 -5.67
N PHE A 49 11.97 -16.56 -4.65
CA PHE A 49 10.99 -16.46 -3.57
C PHE A 49 9.60 -16.08 -4.09
N GLN A 50 9.52 -15.17 -5.07
CA GLN A 50 8.27 -14.77 -5.71
C GLN A 50 7.50 -15.97 -6.29
N LYS A 51 8.21 -16.95 -6.88
CA LYS A 51 7.60 -18.16 -7.49
C LYS A 51 6.91 -19.05 -6.44
N GLU A 52 7.43 -19.07 -5.22
CA GLU A 52 6.91 -19.90 -4.13
C GLU A 52 6.00 -19.14 -3.15
N PHE A 53 6.01 -17.80 -3.21
CA PHE A 53 5.40 -16.92 -2.22
C PHE A 53 3.93 -17.25 -1.95
N ALA A 54 3.12 -17.45 -3.00
CA ALA A 54 1.69 -17.70 -2.84
C ALA A 54 1.39 -19.02 -2.11
N ALA A 55 2.24 -20.04 -2.28
CA ALA A 55 2.11 -21.31 -1.59
C ALA A 55 2.56 -21.20 -0.12
N LEU A 56 3.62 -20.43 0.13
CA LEU A 56 4.20 -20.26 1.47
C LEU A 56 3.43 -19.26 2.35
N LEU A 57 2.86 -18.21 1.75
CA LEU A 57 2.21 -17.10 2.43
C LEU A 57 0.86 -16.74 1.75
N PRO A 58 -0.11 -17.66 1.69
CA PRO A 58 -1.36 -17.48 0.93
C PRO A 58 -2.23 -16.30 1.40
N GLU A 59 -2.09 -15.88 2.66
CA GLU A 59 -2.83 -14.73 3.22
C GLU A 59 -2.09 -13.38 3.05
N HIS A 60 -0.90 -13.38 2.45
CA HIS A 60 -0.07 -12.20 2.27
C HIS A 60 0.00 -11.77 0.81
N GLU A 61 0.40 -10.52 0.59
CA GLU A 61 0.57 -9.94 -0.73
C GLU A 61 2.04 -9.65 -0.97
N PHE A 62 2.62 -10.27 -2.01
CA PHE A 62 3.95 -9.93 -2.49
C PHE A 62 3.90 -8.57 -3.20
N PHE A 63 4.76 -7.64 -2.81
CA PHE A 63 4.79 -6.31 -3.39
C PHE A 63 6.18 -5.94 -3.93
N GLU A 64 6.19 -5.45 -5.17
CA GLU A 64 7.34 -4.93 -5.89
C GLU A 64 7.12 -3.45 -6.22
N PRO A 65 8.02 -2.54 -5.82
CA PRO A 65 7.86 -1.11 -6.03
C PRO A 65 7.91 -0.71 -7.50
N GLU A 66 8.55 -1.49 -8.38
CA GLU A 66 8.76 -1.16 -9.79
C GLU A 66 7.46 -0.90 -10.56
N PHE A 67 6.40 -1.66 -10.26
CA PHE A 67 5.09 -1.44 -10.88
C PHE A 67 4.47 -0.12 -10.45
N ALA A 68 4.54 0.20 -9.17
CA ALA A 68 3.98 1.43 -8.62
C ALA A 68 4.75 2.68 -9.06
N MET A 69 6.05 2.56 -9.39
CA MET A 69 6.85 3.68 -9.86
C MET A 69 6.43 4.15 -11.26
N LEU A 70 6.09 3.22 -12.16
CA LEU A 70 5.65 3.56 -13.52
C LEU A 70 4.42 4.48 -13.49
N ASP A 71 3.45 4.14 -12.66
CA ASP A 71 2.21 4.90 -12.54
C ASP A 71 2.44 6.28 -11.91
N TYR A 72 3.38 6.40 -10.95
CA TYR A 72 3.71 7.69 -10.34
C TYR A 72 4.22 8.72 -11.36
N PHE A 73 5.08 8.31 -12.30
CA PHE A 73 5.63 9.22 -13.31
C PHE A 73 4.54 9.76 -14.26
N SER A 74 3.46 9.01 -14.46
CA SER A 74 2.31 9.44 -15.25
C SER A 74 1.44 10.50 -14.55
N MET A 75 1.54 10.64 -13.22
CA MET A 75 0.70 11.55 -12.42
C MET A 75 1.21 13.01 -12.33
N GLY A 76 2.31 13.33 -13.04
CA GLY A 76 2.76 14.71 -13.23
C GLY A 76 3.15 15.46 -11.95
N ASP A 77 3.78 14.80 -10.98
CA ASP A 77 4.21 15.47 -9.75
C ASP A 77 5.33 16.50 -10.02
N THR A 78 5.26 17.65 -9.35
CA THR A 78 6.23 18.75 -9.53
C THR A 78 7.52 18.55 -8.73
N GLU A 79 7.47 17.67 -7.72
CA GLU A 79 8.61 17.33 -6.87
C GLU A 79 9.48 16.24 -7.53
N PRO A 80 10.81 16.33 -7.43
CA PRO A 80 11.70 15.24 -7.87
C PRO A 80 11.33 13.92 -7.21
N PHE A 81 11.18 12.86 -8.01
CA PHE A 81 10.92 11.54 -7.48
C PHE A 81 12.18 10.97 -6.83
N ASP A 82 12.16 10.84 -5.50
CA ASP A 82 13.16 10.11 -4.73
C ASP A 82 12.69 8.67 -4.50
N ILE A 83 13.39 7.73 -5.14
CA ILE A 83 13.12 6.29 -5.03
C ILE A 83 13.27 5.82 -3.58
N ALA A 84 14.26 6.33 -2.83
CA ALA A 84 14.50 5.90 -1.46
C ALA A 84 13.34 6.32 -0.54
N ASP A 85 12.79 7.52 -0.73
CA ASP A 85 11.60 7.97 0.00
C ASP A 85 10.35 7.19 -0.39
N PHE A 86 10.23 6.81 -1.67
CA PHE A 86 9.14 5.96 -2.13
C PHE A 86 9.20 4.56 -1.53
N GLU A 87 10.36 3.90 -1.57
CA GLU A 87 10.55 2.57 -0.96
C GLU A 87 10.44 2.63 0.56
N LYS A 88 10.82 3.74 1.19
CA LYS A 88 10.54 3.98 2.60
C LYS A 88 9.03 3.97 2.87
N LEU A 89 8.24 4.62 2.02
CA LEU A 89 6.77 4.62 2.15
C LEU A 89 6.19 3.21 1.98
N VAL A 90 6.68 2.44 1.01
CA VAL A 90 6.32 1.02 0.82
C VAL A 90 6.67 0.19 2.07
N GLY A 91 7.86 0.37 2.63
CA GLY A 91 8.26 -0.26 3.89
C GLY A 91 7.39 0.15 5.09
N ASP A 92 6.95 1.41 5.15
CA ASP A 92 6.04 1.90 6.18
C ASP A 92 4.64 1.26 6.05
N LEU A 93 4.17 0.98 4.83
CA LEU A 93 2.93 0.27 4.55
C LEU A 93 3.02 -1.23 4.82
N SER A 94 4.19 -1.82 4.64
CA SER A 94 4.38 -3.27 4.67
C SER A 94 4.30 -3.84 6.08
N LEU A 95 3.83 -5.08 6.17
CA LEU A 95 3.87 -5.90 7.37
C LEU A 95 5.31 -6.30 7.69
N ALA A 96 6.02 -6.76 6.66
CA ALA A 96 7.40 -7.22 6.71
C ALA A 96 8.17 -6.73 5.48
N ILE A 97 9.46 -6.51 5.65
CA ILE A 97 10.42 -6.20 4.58
C ILE A 97 11.38 -7.38 4.51
N VAL A 98 11.23 -8.25 3.51
CA VAL A 98 12.16 -9.36 3.29
C VAL A 98 13.33 -8.85 2.47
N LEU A 99 14.55 -9.04 2.97
CA LEU A 99 15.77 -8.57 2.31
C LEU A 99 16.69 -9.75 2.02
N PHE A 100 17.03 -9.92 0.75
CA PHE A 100 18.09 -10.80 0.25
C PHE A 100 19.24 -9.96 -0.31
N PRO A 101 20.29 -9.66 0.48
CA PRO A 101 21.42 -8.85 -0.02
C PRO A 101 22.29 -9.65 -0.98
N GLU A 102 22.07 -9.47 -2.28
CA GLU A 102 22.73 -10.22 -3.37
C GLU A 102 23.14 -9.35 -4.56
N ALA A 103 22.52 -8.17 -4.68
CA ALA A 103 22.76 -7.20 -5.74
C ALA A 103 23.04 -5.80 -5.17
N PRO A 104 23.72 -4.91 -5.92
CA PRO A 104 24.06 -3.55 -5.44
C PRO A 104 22.88 -2.78 -4.83
N GLY A 105 21.69 -2.87 -5.44
CA GLY A 105 20.45 -2.27 -4.91
C GLY A 105 20.09 -2.83 -3.53
N SER A 106 19.96 -4.16 -3.41
CA SER A 106 19.64 -4.82 -2.13
C SER A 106 20.64 -4.58 -0.99
N PHE A 107 21.93 -4.36 -1.30
CA PHE A 107 22.91 -3.94 -0.31
C PHE A 107 22.67 -2.50 0.15
N ALA A 108 22.34 -1.60 -0.78
CA ALA A 108 22.00 -0.21 -0.47
C ALA A 108 20.69 -0.12 0.34
N GLU A 109 19.66 -0.87 -0.03
CA GLU A 109 18.39 -0.98 0.69
C GLU A 109 18.59 -1.49 2.13
N LEU A 110 19.38 -2.56 2.31
CA LEU A 110 19.73 -3.03 3.66
C LEU A 110 20.41 -1.94 4.49
N GLY A 111 21.38 -1.22 3.88
CA GLY A 111 22.04 -0.09 4.52
C GLY A 111 21.06 1.00 4.95
N TYR A 112 20.21 1.45 4.02
CA TYR A 112 19.23 2.51 4.22
C TYR A 112 18.15 2.12 5.23
N PHE A 113 17.44 0.99 5.02
CA PHE A 113 16.35 0.56 5.90
C PHE A 113 16.82 0.20 7.31
N SER A 114 18.04 -0.36 7.48
CA SER A 114 18.59 -0.64 8.81
C SER A 114 18.88 0.63 9.63
N GLY A 115 19.02 1.78 8.97
CA GLY A 115 19.16 3.09 9.59
C GLY A 115 17.84 3.73 10.04
N GLN A 116 16.71 3.25 9.52
CA GLN A 116 15.39 3.83 9.78
C GLN A 116 14.69 3.11 10.94
N GLU A 117 14.42 3.82 12.05
CA GLU A 117 13.84 3.24 13.28
C GLU A 117 12.50 2.52 13.07
N GLY A 118 11.69 2.98 12.11
CA GLY A 118 10.42 2.35 11.74
C GLY A 118 10.61 1.08 10.91
N LEU A 119 11.50 1.12 9.92
CA LEU A 119 11.67 0.04 8.96
C LEU A 119 12.49 -1.12 9.52
N VAL A 120 13.58 -0.83 10.25
CA VAL A 120 14.46 -1.86 10.82
C VAL A 120 13.70 -2.87 11.70
N LYS A 121 12.61 -2.43 12.33
CA LYS A 121 11.74 -3.26 13.16
C LYS A 121 10.99 -4.34 12.37
N LYS A 122 10.84 -4.14 11.06
CA LYS A 122 10.05 -4.98 10.14
C LYS A 122 10.91 -5.85 9.22
N ILE A 123 12.24 -5.75 9.30
CA ILE A 123 13.14 -6.45 8.37
C ILE A 123 13.23 -7.94 8.73
N VAL A 124 12.92 -8.80 7.77
CA VAL A 124 13.29 -10.22 7.74
C VAL A 124 14.54 -10.32 6.88
N LEU A 125 15.71 -10.38 7.51
CA LEU A 125 16.97 -10.44 6.79
C LEU A 125 17.36 -11.91 6.57
N ALA A 126 17.52 -12.31 5.31
CA ALA A 126 18.14 -13.57 4.92
C ALA A 126 19.49 -13.25 4.30
N LEU A 127 20.53 -13.96 4.71
CA LEU A 127 21.89 -13.74 4.27
C LEU A 127 22.46 -15.04 3.72
N ASP A 128 23.23 -14.93 2.64
CA ASP A 128 23.88 -16.08 2.02
C ASP A 128 24.94 -16.66 2.97
N SER A 129 24.71 -17.89 3.43
CA SER A 129 25.60 -18.63 4.32
C SER A 129 26.98 -18.89 3.69
N ASN A 130 27.07 -18.91 2.35
CA ASN A 130 28.34 -19.12 1.63
C ASN A 130 29.23 -17.87 1.59
N HIS A 131 28.65 -16.68 1.78
CA HIS A 131 29.35 -15.40 1.67
C HIS A 131 29.57 -14.71 3.02
N GLN A 132 29.13 -15.33 4.13
CA GLN A 132 29.39 -14.81 5.47
C GLN A 132 30.81 -15.11 5.95
N ARG A 133 31.69 -14.15 5.72
CA ARG A 133 32.89 -13.99 6.55
C ARG A 133 32.47 -13.24 7.82
N SER A 134 32.90 -13.72 8.99
CA SER A 134 32.49 -13.21 10.31
C SER A 134 32.66 -11.69 10.48
N ASP A 135 33.60 -11.07 9.75
CA ASP A 135 33.96 -9.65 9.88
C ASP A 135 33.72 -8.84 8.59
N SER A 136 32.48 -8.76 8.10
CA SER A 136 32.09 -7.89 6.98
C SER A 136 31.38 -6.63 7.47
N PHE A 137 31.38 -5.56 6.66
CA PHE A 137 30.58 -4.37 6.96
C PHE A 137 29.09 -4.71 7.10
N ILE A 138 28.59 -5.65 6.29
CA ILE A 138 27.20 -6.13 6.36
C ILE A 138 26.91 -6.79 7.71
N SER A 139 27.76 -7.73 8.15
CA SER A 139 27.55 -8.46 9.42
C SER A 139 27.69 -7.54 10.64
N LEU A 140 28.74 -6.71 10.69
CA LEU A 140 29.02 -5.83 11.83
C LEU A 140 28.14 -4.58 11.87
N GLY A 141 27.61 -4.15 10.73
CA GLY A 141 26.82 -2.94 10.58
C GLY A 141 25.32 -3.21 10.43
N PRO A 142 24.76 -3.13 9.21
CA PRO A 142 23.31 -3.25 8.99
C PRO A 142 22.66 -4.52 9.57
N ALA A 143 23.26 -5.70 9.38
CA ALA A 143 22.69 -6.95 9.90
C ALA A 143 22.63 -6.95 11.43
N SER A 144 23.70 -6.49 12.10
CA SER A 144 23.73 -6.31 13.55
C SER A 144 22.61 -5.37 14.06
N LYS A 145 22.27 -4.32 13.31
CA LYS A 145 21.14 -3.43 13.65
C LYS A 145 19.80 -4.16 13.52
N VAL A 146 19.60 -4.91 12.44
CA VAL A 146 18.41 -5.75 12.24
C VAL A 146 18.26 -6.75 13.38
N ASP A 147 19.33 -7.47 13.72
CA ASP A 147 19.32 -8.50 14.78
C ASP A 147 19.03 -7.93 16.17
N LYS A 148 19.35 -6.66 16.41
CA LYS A 148 19.01 -5.99 17.67
C LYS A 148 17.55 -5.54 17.70
N LYS A 149 17.06 -4.95 16.62
CA LYS A 149 15.82 -4.16 16.62
C LYS A 149 14.61 -4.83 15.95
N SER A 150 14.83 -5.69 14.97
CA SER A 150 13.74 -6.35 14.23
C SER A 150 12.92 -7.25 15.16
N ILE A 151 11.60 -7.28 14.96
CA ILE A 151 10.74 -8.29 15.57
C ILE A 151 10.96 -9.67 14.94
N PHE A 152 11.55 -9.69 13.75
CA PHE A 152 11.89 -10.89 13.00
C PHE A 152 13.33 -11.36 13.22
N LYS A 153 14.03 -10.84 14.24
CA LYS A 153 15.38 -11.31 14.60
C LYS A 153 15.41 -12.80 15.00
N THR A 154 16.53 -13.50 14.84
CA THR A 154 17.84 -13.07 14.26
C THR A 154 17.93 -13.38 12.76
N SER A 155 18.83 -12.73 12.02
CA SER A 155 19.04 -12.93 10.58
C SER A 155 19.10 -14.41 10.20
N ILE A 156 18.40 -14.76 9.13
CA ILE A 156 18.32 -16.12 8.61
C ILE A 156 19.60 -16.39 7.82
N GLN A 157 20.23 -17.52 8.13
CA GLN A 157 21.36 -18.05 7.39
C GLN A 157 20.82 -19.00 6.34
N MET A 158 20.98 -18.67 5.06
CA MET A 158 20.38 -19.43 3.96
C MET A 158 21.42 -19.71 2.88
N ASP A 159 21.48 -20.93 2.36
CA ASP A 159 22.31 -21.24 1.19
C ASP A 159 21.62 -20.71 -0.07
N TYR A 160 22.16 -19.69 -0.72
CA TYR A 160 21.53 -19.12 -1.92
C TYR A 160 21.66 -20.04 -3.14
N GLN A 161 22.53 -21.05 -3.11
CA GLN A 161 22.62 -22.04 -4.17
C GLN A 161 21.50 -23.07 -4.07
N ASN A 162 20.99 -23.32 -2.85
CA ASN A 162 19.89 -24.24 -2.56
C ASN A 162 18.96 -23.61 -1.50
N PRO A 163 18.22 -22.54 -1.84
CA PRO A 163 17.49 -21.76 -0.86
C PRO A 163 16.31 -22.54 -0.26
N ASP A 164 16.12 -22.38 1.05
CA ASP A 164 14.93 -22.85 1.75
C ASP A 164 14.08 -21.64 2.17
N PHE A 165 13.17 -21.24 1.30
CA PHE A 165 12.26 -20.12 1.53
C PHE A 165 11.21 -20.40 2.62
N SER A 166 11.05 -21.64 3.06
CA SER A 166 10.19 -21.95 4.20
C SER A 166 10.68 -21.26 5.48
N LEU A 167 11.99 -21.04 5.62
CA LEU A 167 12.57 -20.32 6.77
C LEU A 167 12.09 -18.86 6.83
N VAL A 168 11.97 -18.19 5.68
CA VAL A 168 11.51 -16.80 5.57
C VAL A 168 10.03 -16.70 5.90
N SER A 169 9.21 -17.56 5.28
CA SER A 169 7.76 -17.57 5.49
C SER A 169 7.37 -17.95 6.92
N GLN A 170 7.98 -19.00 7.47
CA GLN A 170 7.77 -19.41 8.86
C GLN A 170 8.15 -18.28 9.83
N ARG A 171 9.23 -17.54 9.55
CA ARG A 171 9.63 -16.38 10.36
C ARG A 171 8.55 -15.30 10.40
N ILE A 172 7.92 -15.02 9.25
CA ILE A 172 6.84 -14.02 9.16
C ILE A 172 5.64 -14.49 9.99
N VAL A 173 5.18 -15.72 9.75
CA VAL A 173 3.99 -16.30 10.40
C VAL A 173 4.15 -16.44 11.91
N ASP A 174 5.31 -16.90 12.38
CA ASP A 174 5.56 -17.12 13.81
C ASP A 174 5.63 -15.82 14.61
N ARG A 175 6.22 -14.78 14.02
CA ARG A 175 6.46 -13.50 14.70
C ARG A 175 5.30 -12.54 14.57
N VAL A 176 4.56 -12.62 13.46
CA VAL A 176 3.44 -11.73 13.18
C VAL A 176 2.27 -12.54 12.64
N LYS A 177 1.37 -12.91 13.55
CA LYS A 177 0.08 -13.44 13.15
C LYS A 177 -0.74 -12.32 12.52
N LEU A 178 -1.32 -12.59 11.34
CA LEU A 178 -2.31 -11.69 10.75
C LEU A 178 -3.48 -11.57 11.72
N LYS A 179 -3.61 -10.39 12.33
CA LYS A 179 -4.71 -10.14 13.25
C LYS A 179 -5.92 -9.74 12.42
N GLY A 180 -6.88 -10.66 12.32
CA GLY A 180 -8.20 -10.36 11.75
C GLY A 180 -9.05 -9.41 12.60
N ASN A 181 -8.56 -8.99 13.78
CA ASN A 181 -9.30 -8.04 14.61
C ASN A 181 -9.18 -6.61 14.07
N ARG A 182 -10.34 -6.03 13.80
CA ARG A 182 -10.45 -4.64 13.35
C ARG A 182 -10.57 -3.71 14.55
N ARG A 183 -10.13 -2.47 14.37
CA ARG A 183 -10.45 -1.36 15.28
C ARG A 183 -11.34 -0.37 14.55
N GLN A 184 -12.03 0.49 15.28
CA GLN A 184 -12.71 1.62 14.65
C GLN A 184 -11.69 2.44 13.85
N PHE A 185 -12.04 2.75 12.61
CA PHE A 185 -11.29 3.70 11.81
C PHE A 185 -11.72 5.09 12.25
N SER A 186 -10.74 5.93 12.58
CA SER A 186 -10.97 7.27 13.10
C SER A 186 -10.08 8.24 12.33
N ILE A 187 -10.70 9.25 11.73
CA ILE A 187 -10.00 10.29 11.00
C ILE A 187 -9.56 11.37 12.00
N GLY A 188 -8.27 11.42 12.29
CA GLY A 188 -7.63 12.43 13.14
C GLY A 188 -6.83 13.46 12.32
N GLU A 189 -5.76 14.00 12.90
CA GLU A 189 -4.81 14.84 12.16
C GLU A 189 -4.04 14.02 11.10
N PHE A 190 -3.87 14.56 9.90
CA PHE A 190 -3.15 13.89 8.81
C PHE A 190 -1.69 13.56 9.19
N SER A 191 -1.03 14.44 9.95
CA SER A 191 0.35 14.24 10.43
C SER A 191 0.51 13.01 11.34
N LYS A 192 -0.56 12.57 12.00
CA LYS A 192 -0.61 11.40 12.88
C LYS A 192 -1.15 10.16 12.17
N MET A 193 -1.71 10.32 10.96
CA MET A 193 -2.24 9.22 10.16
C MET A 193 -1.09 8.37 9.62
N SER A 194 -1.15 7.07 9.90
CA SER A 194 -0.20 6.12 9.32
C SER A 194 -0.39 6.01 7.81
N SER A 195 0.67 5.65 7.10
CA SER A 195 0.59 5.42 5.65
C SER A 195 -0.46 4.36 5.31
N PHE A 196 -0.64 3.34 6.16
CA PHE A 196 -1.63 2.28 5.95
C PHE A 196 -3.08 2.79 6.10
N GLU A 197 -3.32 3.70 7.04
CA GLU A 197 -4.62 4.36 7.15
C GLU A 197 -4.93 5.24 5.94
N LEU A 198 -3.94 5.98 5.44
CA LEU A 198 -4.11 6.80 4.24
C LEU A 198 -4.35 5.93 3.00
N PHE A 199 -3.62 4.81 2.87
CA PHE A 199 -3.83 3.81 1.83
C PHE A 199 -5.25 3.23 1.86
N ALA A 200 -5.73 2.86 3.05
CA ALA A 200 -7.07 2.33 3.23
C ALA A 200 -8.16 3.38 2.94
N LEU A 201 -7.93 4.64 3.34
CA LEU A 201 -8.83 5.76 3.10
C LEU A 201 -8.93 6.12 1.62
N ALA A 202 -7.80 6.24 0.91
CA ALA A 202 -7.77 6.55 -0.52
C ALA A 202 -8.48 5.47 -1.34
N HIS A 203 -8.20 4.19 -1.03
CA HIS A 203 -8.90 3.06 -1.67
C HIS A 203 -10.41 3.11 -1.41
N GLN A 204 -10.84 3.37 -0.18
CA GLN A 204 -12.26 3.46 0.17
C GLN A 204 -12.96 4.65 -0.48
N LEU A 205 -12.25 5.76 -0.68
CA LEU A 205 -12.77 6.92 -1.40
C LEU A 205 -13.09 6.55 -2.85
N VAL A 206 -12.16 5.89 -3.56
CA VAL A 206 -12.41 5.44 -4.93
C VAL A 206 -13.60 4.48 -4.99
N GLU A 207 -13.70 3.55 -4.04
CA GLU A 207 -14.86 2.64 -3.97
C GLU A 207 -16.19 3.39 -3.82
N LEU A 208 -16.28 4.34 -2.89
CA LEU A 208 -17.51 5.10 -2.66
C LEU A 208 -17.88 5.99 -3.84
N LEU A 209 -16.88 6.52 -4.55
CA LEU A 209 -17.07 7.35 -5.74
C LEU A 209 -17.30 6.51 -7.00
N VAL A 210 -17.15 5.18 -6.93
CA VAL A 210 -17.14 4.22 -8.06
C VAL A 210 -15.92 4.42 -8.96
N ILE A 211 -15.69 5.66 -9.41
CA ILE A 211 -14.50 6.09 -10.13
C ILE A 211 -14.02 7.43 -9.58
N ALA A 212 -12.71 7.67 -9.56
CA ALA A 212 -12.18 8.94 -9.08
C ALA A 212 -10.80 9.24 -9.69
N THR A 213 -10.54 10.51 -9.99
CA THR A 213 -9.19 10.99 -10.31
C THR A 213 -8.41 11.30 -9.03
N THR A 214 -7.10 11.55 -9.16
CA THR A 214 -6.28 12.04 -8.04
C THR A 214 -6.82 13.36 -7.47
N ASP A 215 -7.28 14.26 -8.33
CA ASP A 215 -7.84 15.56 -7.92
C ASP A 215 -9.15 15.40 -7.14
N ASP A 216 -10.00 14.44 -7.53
CA ASP A 216 -11.20 14.09 -6.77
C ASP A 216 -10.84 13.58 -5.36
N ILE A 217 -9.84 12.71 -5.27
CA ILE A 217 -9.36 12.19 -3.97
C ILE A 217 -8.85 13.36 -3.10
N GLU A 218 -7.99 14.22 -3.65
CA GLU A 218 -7.45 15.39 -2.94
C GLU A 218 -8.55 16.37 -2.49
N PHE A 219 -9.59 16.55 -3.30
CA PHE A 219 -10.77 17.35 -2.94
C PHE A 219 -11.47 16.79 -1.69
N PHE A 220 -11.74 15.48 -1.64
CA PHE A 220 -12.35 14.86 -0.46
C PHE A 220 -11.42 14.86 0.75
N LEU A 221 -10.10 14.71 0.55
CA LEU A 221 -9.13 14.84 1.63
C LEU A 221 -9.06 16.26 2.19
N THR A 222 -9.24 17.28 1.35
CA THR A 222 -9.37 18.68 1.80
C THR A 222 -10.59 18.87 2.70
N ALA A 223 -11.71 18.23 2.38
CA ALA A 223 -12.90 18.27 3.26
C ALA A 223 -12.70 17.52 4.59
N LEU A 224 -11.79 16.54 4.64
CA LEU A 224 -11.46 15.77 5.85
C LEU A 224 -10.42 16.45 6.74
N PHE A 225 -9.40 17.06 6.14
CA PHE A 225 -8.19 17.55 6.84
C PHE A 225 -7.94 19.06 6.66
N GLY A 226 -8.75 19.76 5.87
CA GLY A 226 -8.40 21.08 5.35
C GLY A 226 -7.17 21.00 4.43
N ASN A 227 -6.43 22.09 4.31
CA ASN A 227 -5.17 22.14 3.54
C ASN A 227 -3.97 21.57 4.32
N HIS A 228 -4.21 20.72 5.32
CA HIS A 228 -3.18 20.15 6.20
C HIS A 228 -2.84 18.71 5.80
N PHE A 229 -2.63 18.45 4.52
CA PHE A 229 -2.14 17.17 4.01
C PHE A 229 -1.04 17.36 2.95
N SER A 230 -0.34 16.29 2.61
CA SER A 230 0.69 16.29 1.56
C SER A 230 0.15 15.64 0.29
N ALA A 231 -0.08 16.45 -0.75
CA ALA A 231 -0.49 15.97 -2.08
C ALA A 231 0.49 14.93 -2.64
N SER A 232 1.80 15.21 -2.57
CA SER A 232 2.82 14.24 -3.02
C SER A 232 2.73 12.89 -2.27
N LYS A 233 2.47 12.90 -0.95
CA LYS A 233 2.25 11.65 -0.20
C LYS A 233 0.97 10.93 -0.67
N VAL A 234 -0.10 11.65 -0.99
CA VAL A 234 -1.34 11.07 -1.52
C VAL A 234 -1.09 10.43 -2.89
N LYS A 235 -0.43 11.14 -3.81
CA LYS A 235 -0.03 10.60 -5.13
C LYS A 235 0.79 9.32 -5.00
N LYS A 236 1.83 9.32 -4.16
CA LYS A 236 2.63 8.10 -3.90
C LYS A 236 1.77 6.94 -3.37
N ILE A 237 0.80 7.20 -2.49
CA ILE A 237 -0.14 6.18 -2.00
C ILE A 237 -1.03 5.64 -3.13
N ILE A 238 -1.53 6.50 -4.01
CA ILE A 238 -2.33 6.11 -5.17
C ILE A 238 -1.49 5.25 -6.12
N SER A 239 -0.24 5.62 -6.40
CA SER A 239 0.65 4.80 -7.23
C SER A 239 0.92 3.43 -6.62
N ILE A 240 1.04 3.32 -5.29
CA ILE A 240 1.16 2.02 -4.60
C ILE A 240 -0.15 1.21 -4.71
N LEU A 241 -1.31 1.86 -4.69
CA LEU A 241 -2.60 1.20 -4.91
C LEU A 241 -2.72 0.64 -6.35
N LEU A 242 -2.20 1.35 -7.35
CA LEU A 242 -2.13 0.87 -8.74
C LEU A 242 -1.11 -0.27 -8.91
N GLY A 243 0.11 -0.11 -8.38
CA GLY A 243 1.15 -1.15 -8.45
C GLY A 243 0.78 -2.43 -7.70
N SER A 244 -0.01 -2.34 -6.62
CA SER A 244 -0.61 -3.51 -5.93
C SER A 244 -1.87 -4.05 -6.61
N LYS A 245 -2.27 -3.44 -7.74
CA LYS A 245 -3.45 -3.80 -8.54
C LYS A 245 -4.73 -3.76 -7.73
N ARG A 246 -4.83 -2.86 -6.76
CA ARG A 246 -6.07 -2.59 -6.00
C ARG A 246 -6.92 -1.55 -6.69
N LEU A 247 -6.25 -0.61 -7.35
CA LEU A 247 -6.85 0.28 -8.32
C LEU A 247 -6.39 -0.11 -9.72
N ILE A 248 -7.16 0.33 -10.71
CA ILE A 248 -6.82 0.31 -12.13
C ILE A 248 -7.16 1.67 -12.73
N GLU A 249 -6.42 2.06 -13.76
CA GLU A 249 -6.79 3.22 -14.59
C GLU A 249 -7.90 2.82 -15.56
N ILE A 250 -8.85 3.73 -15.77
CA ILE A 250 -9.96 3.59 -16.72
C ILE A 250 -10.12 4.86 -17.55
N GLY A 251 -10.44 4.69 -18.83
CA GLY A 251 -10.43 5.77 -19.81
C GLY A 251 -9.07 6.48 -19.92
N ASP A 252 -9.08 7.66 -20.55
CA ASP A 252 -7.85 8.42 -20.85
C ASP A 252 -7.68 9.69 -19.99
N TYR A 253 -8.53 9.85 -18.97
CA TYR A 253 -8.62 11.07 -18.17
C TYR A 253 -8.04 10.93 -16.74
N GLY A 254 -7.28 9.86 -16.48
CA GLY A 254 -6.69 9.59 -15.17
C GLY A 254 -7.71 9.14 -14.10
N HIS A 255 -8.85 8.59 -14.52
CA HIS A 255 -9.83 8.02 -13.60
C HIS A 255 -9.35 6.67 -13.09
N LEU A 256 -9.57 6.44 -11.81
CA LEU A 256 -9.20 5.22 -11.11
C LEU A 256 -10.46 4.50 -10.69
N ALA A 257 -10.43 3.18 -10.79
CA ALA A 257 -11.50 2.31 -10.32
C ALA A 257 -10.95 1.15 -9.48
N MET A 258 -11.84 0.55 -8.70
CA MET A 258 -11.53 -0.61 -7.88
C MET A 258 -11.31 -1.85 -8.75
N ARG A 259 -10.24 -2.59 -8.50
CA ARG A 259 -10.09 -3.93 -9.07
C ARG A 259 -10.87 -4.96 -8.24
N GLU A 260 -11.75 -5.72 -8.88
CA GLU A 260 -12.51 -6.77 -8.20
C GLU A 260 -11.61 -7.85 -7.57
N GLY A 261 -12.08 -8.43 -6.47
CA GLY A 261 -11.46 -9.58 -5.80
C GLY A 261 -10.28 -9.26 -4.87
N LYS A 262 -9.87 -7.99 -4.75
CA LYS A 262 -8.84 -7.58 -3.77
C LYS A 262 -9.46 -7.28 -2.40
N PRO A 263 -8.81 -7.71 -1.30
CA PRO A 263 -9.35 -7.54 0.04
C PRO A 263 -9.36 -6.06 0.47
N GLN A 264 -10.48 -5.58 1.00
CA GLN A 264 -10.58 -4.21 1.51
C GLN A 264 -9.95 -4.07 2.90
N ALA A 265 -9.15 -3.01 3.08
CA ALA A 265 -8.53 -2.69 4.36
C ALA A 265 -9.53 -2.07 5.35
N LEU A 266 -10.48 -1.26 4.84
CA LEU A 266 -11.64 -0.79 5.58
C LEU A 266 -12.81 -1.76 5.42
N GLN A 267 -13.61 -1.87 6.48
CA GLN A 267 -14.84 -2.65 6.48
C GLN A 267 -15.95 -1.83 7.11
N LEU A 268 -17.08 -1.76 6.39
CA LEU A 268 -18.30 -1.13 6.88
C LEU A 268 -18.81 -1.79 8.16
N ARG A 269 -19.13 -0.95 9.15
CA ARG A 269 -19.70 -1.38 10.43
C ARG A 269 -21.21 -1.63 10.27
N ASP A 270 -21.73 -2.63 10.99
CA ASP A 270 -23.13 -3.07 10.84
C ASP A 270 -24.16 -1.93 10.98
N GLY A 271 -23.95 -1.01 11.92
CA GLY A 271 -24.84 0.14 12.15
C GLY A 271 -24.90 1.17 11.01
N PHE A 272 -24.05 1.05 9.99
CA PHE A 272 -23.97 1.99 8.86
C PHE A 272 -24.39 1.35 7.53
N LYS A 273 -24.83 0.09 7.51
CA LYS A 273 -25.25 -0.62 6.28
C LYS A 273 -26.37 0.10 5.52
N THR A 274 -27.40 0.58 6.23
CA THR A 274 -28.50 1.32 5.61
C THR A 274 -28.02 2.63 5.01
N ALA A 275 -27.30 3.43 5.79
CA ALA A 275 -26.77 4.72 5.33
C ALA A 275 -25.82 4.57 4.13
N HIS A 276 -24.98 3.53 4.12
CA HIS A 276 -24.14 3.18 2.98
C HIS A 276 -24.98 2.83 1.75
N SER A 277 -25.99 1.97 1.89
CA SER A 277 -26.82 1.52 0.77
C SER A 277 -27.59 2.68 0.13
N GLU A 278 -28.19 3.55 0.95
CA GLU A 278 -28.84 4.79 0.49
C GLU A 278 -27.84 5.69 -0.23
N LEU A 279 -26.63 5.86 0.35
CA LEU A 279 -25.59 6.68 -0.24
C LEU A 279 -25.15 6.13 -1.61
N THR A 280 -24.95 4.81 -1.74
CA THR A 280 -24.59 4.18 -3.01
C THR A 280 -25.65 4.42 -4.09
N VAL A 281 -26.93 4.32 -3.75
CA VAL A 281 -28.04 4.59 -4.68
C VAL A 281 -28.02 6.05 -5.13
N ASP A 282 -27.88 6.98 -4.19
CA ASP A 282 -27.89 8.42 -4.51
C ASP A 282 -26.67 8.83 -5.34
N ILE A 283 -25.49 8.27 -5.04
CA ILE A 283 -24.28 8.45 -5.86
C ILE A 283 -24.52 7.92 -7.27
N SER A 284 -25.03 6.69 -7.40
CA SER A 284 -25.32 6.08 -8.70
C SER A 284 -26.29 6.92 -9.53
N ALA A 285 -27.29 7.55 -8.90
CA ALA A 285 -28.21 8.45 -9.58
C ALA A 285 -27.52 9.70 -10.13
N GLN A 286 -26.56 10.27 -9.40
CA GLN A 286 -25.75 11.40 -9.89
C GLN A 286 -24.83 10.98 -11.03
N LEU A 287 -24.22 9.79 -10.94
CA LEU A 287 -23.38 9.26 -12.00
C LEU A 287 -24.18 8.98 -13.28
N PHE A 288 -25.41 8.48 -13.15
CA PHE A 288 -26.31 8.26 -14.28
C PHE A 288 -26.84 9.58 -14.88
N ALA A 289 -26.88 10.66 -14.11
CA ALA A 289 -27.25 11.98 -14.59
C ALA A 289 -26.05 12.80 -15.13
N ALA A 290 -24.83 12.26 -15.06
CA ALA A 290 -23.61 12.91 -15.51
C ALA A 290 -23.61 13.11 -17.04
N ASP A 291 -22.66 13.94 -17.51
CA ASP A 291 -22.49 14.16 -18.95
C ASP A 291 -22.09 12.87 -19.70
N GLY A 292 -22.28 12.92 -21.02
CA GLY A 292 -22.07 11.75 -21.88
C GLY A 292 -20.64 11.22 -21.88
N ASP A 293 -19.65 12.08 -21.64
CA ASP A 293 -18.25 11.67 -21.63
C ASP A 293 -17.95 10.92 -20.31
N PHE A 294 -18.46 11.40 -19.17
CA PHE A 294 -18.35 10.68 -17.89
C PHE A 294 -19.05 9.32 -17.95
N GLN A 295 -20.24 9.26 -18.55
CA GLN A 295 -20.95 8.01 -18.76
C GLN A 295 -20.20 7.02 -19.68
N ALA A 296 -19.41 7.52 -20.62
CA ALA A 296 -18.60 6.66 -21.49
C ALA A 296 -17.53 5.94 -20.66
N ILE A 297 -16.83 6.65 -19.77
CA ILE A 297 -15.82 6.07 -18.87
C ILE A 297 -16.44 5.00 -17.95
N LEU A 298 -17.65 5.24 -17.44
CA LEU A 298 -18.35 4.24 -16.61
C LEU A 298 -18.67 2.94 -17.36
N LYS A 299 -18.81 2.97 -18.69
CA LYS A 299 -19.05 1.75 -19.47
C LYS A 299 -17.81 0.87 -19.56
N ASP A 300 -16.62 1.44 -19.43
CA ASP A 300 -15.34 0.71 -19.45
C ASP A 300 -15.09 -0.09 -18.17
N LEU A 301 -15.93 0.09 -17.13
CA LEU A 301 -15.90 -0.72 -15.91
C LEU A 301 -16.44 -2.15 -16.09
N ASN A 302 -17.18 -2.42 -17.17
CA ASN A 302 -17.86 -3.70 -17.42
C ASN A 302 -17.03 -4.68 -18.26
#